data_AF-A0A7L4PZY1-F1
#
_entry.id   AF-A0A7L4PZY1-F1
#
_cell.length_a   1.000
_cell.length_b   1.000
_cell.length_c   1.000
_cell.angle_alpha   90.00
_cell.angle_beta   90.00
_cell.angle_gamma   90.00
#
_symmetry.space_group_name_H-M   'P 1'
#
loop_
_entity.id
_entity.type
_entity.pdbx_description
1 polymer ?
#
loop_
_entity_poly.entity_id
_entity_poly.type
_entity_poly.pdbx_seq_one_letter_code
_entity_poly.pdbx_strand_id
1 'polypeptide(L)'
;FFLVLFFAALTSAVSMLEVSVAAVRETLGWSRRRTAFLLTGGILLAGMPSALSYSAVGFSVGGVRVLDFLDETVGSIGLPIAALLTSVTFTWFLHRSVLESQIDGTQGPARIVLPLCKYVIPAVLITTTAARLLSGVDIPATRLIPGTEFIGSLAQGAGILVILALLLGIIALFCRLRHCRIPLWLMGWR
;
A
#
# COMPACT_ATOMS: atom_id res chain seq x y z
N PHE A 1 -24.64 -18.63 -1.02
CA PHE A 1 -23.51 -18.07 -0.25
C PHE A 1 -22.26 -17.90 -1.11
N PHE A 2 -21.56 -18.98 -1.49
CA PHE A 2 -20.30 -18.89 -2.25
C PHE A 2 -20.39 -18.12 -3.57
N LEU A 3 -21.51 -18.21 -4.30
CA LEU A 3 -21.73 -17.42 -5.51
C LEU A 3 -21.66 -15.91 -5.26
N VAL A 4 -22.33 -15.44 -4.19
CA VAL A 4 -22.35 -14.02 -3.82
C VAL A 4 -20.97 -13.58 -3.31
N LEU A 5 -20.30 -14.42 -2.51
CA LEU A 5 -18.93 -14.18 -2.06
C LEU A 5 -17.95 -14.07 -3.24
N PHE A 6 -18.09 -14.92 -4.25
CA PHE A 6 -17.31 -14.88 -5.47
C PHE A 6 -17.50 -13.56 -6.23
N PHE A 7 -18.74 -13.12 -6.44
CA PHE A 7 -19.00 -11.83 -7.09
C PHE A 7 -18.45 -10.65 -6.29
N ALA A 8 -18.58 -10.67 -4.95
CA ALA A 8 -18.03 -9.62 -4.10
C ALA A 8 -16.49 -9.54 -4.18
N ALA A 9 -15.80 -10.69 -4.14
CA ALA A 9 -14.35 -10.76 -4.29
C ALA A 9 -13.91 -10.29 -5.69
N LEU A 10 -14.65 -10.70 -6.73
CA LEU A 10 -14.37 -10.33 -8.12
C LEU A 10 -14.45 -8.81 -8.32
N THR A 11 -15.47 -8.15 -7.80
CA THR A 11 -15.61 -6.69 -7.93
C THR A 11 -14.50 -5.93 -7.21
N SER A 12 -14.08 -6.40 -6.04
CA SER A 12 -12.96 -5.80 -5.30
C SER A 12 -11.63 -5.97 -6.03
N ALA A 13 -11.36 -7.17 -6.57
CA ALA A 13 -10.15 -7.44 -7.34
C ALA A 13 -10.06 -6.57 -8.60
N VAL A 14 -11.18 -6.36 -9.31
CA VAL A 14 -11.24 -5.48 -10.48
C VAL A 14 -10.97 -4.03 -10.10
N SER A 15 -11.57 -3.54 -9.00
CA SER A 15 -11.34 -2.17 -8.53
C SER A 15 -9.88 -1.91 -8.16
N MET A 16 -9.21 -2.88 -7.51
CA MET A 16 -7.81 -2.74 -7.13
C MET A 16 -6.89 -2.78 -8.36
N LEU A 17 -7.18 -3.64 -9.34
CA LEU A 17 -6.41 -3.75 -10.58
C LEU A 17 -6.48 -2.45 -11.40
N GLU A 18 -7.65 -1.81 -11.49
CA GLU A 18 -7.82 -0.60 -12.32
C GLU A 18 -6.95 0.57 -11.83
N VAL A 19 -6.71 0.69 -10.52
CA VAL A 19 -5.80 1.71 -9.97
C VAL A 19 -4.38 1.52 -10.51
N SER A 20 -3.87 0.28 -10.50
CA SER A 20 -2.55 -0.04 -11.06
C SER A 20 -2.52 0.13 -12.58
N VAL A 21 -3.58 -0.27 -13.28
CA VAL A 21 -3.70 -0.08 -14.75
C VAL A 21 -3.68 1.39 -15.12
N ALA A 22 -4.44 2.23 -14.41
CA ALA A 22 -4.49 3.66 -14.66
C ALA A 22 -3.12 4.32 -14.44
N ALA A 23 -2.44 3.99 -13.33
CA ALA A 23 -1.10 4.50 -13.03
C ALA A 23 -0.08 4.12 -14.11
N VAL A 24 -0.06 2.84 -14.54
CA VAL A 24 0.87 2.37 -15.59
C VAL A 24 0.50 2.95 -16.97
N ARG A 25 -0.79 3.12 -17.25
CA ARG A 25 -1.25 3.70 -18.52
C ARG A 25 -0.85 5.16 -18.65
N GLU A 26 -1.04 5.95 -17.60
CA GLU A 26 -0.68 7.37 -17.57
C GLU A 26 0.83 7.58 -17.71
N THR A 27 1.61 6.73 -17.03
CA THR A 27 3.08 6.81 -17.05
C THR A 27 3.69 6.31 -18.36
N LEU A 28 3.23 5.18 -18.91
CA LEU A 28 3.81 4.55 -20.11
C LEU A 28 3.09 4.91 -21.43
N GLY A 29 1.92 5.54 -21.39
CA GLY A 29 1.12 5.88 -22.57
C GLY A 29 0.58 4.67 -23.35
N TRP A 30 0.54 3.49 -22.72
CA TRP A 30 0.11 2.24 -23.36
C TRP A 30 -1.41 2.18 -23.55
N SER A 31 -1.89 1.29 -24.43
CA SER A 31 -3.33 1.06 -24.57
C SER A 31 -3.90 0.28 -23.40
N ARG A 32 -5.11 0.65 -22.95
CA ARG A 32 -5.77 0.06 -21.76
C ARG A 32 -5.78 -1.47 -21.77
N ARG A 33 -6.11 -2.07 -22.92
CA ARG A 33 -6.22 -3.53 -23.07
C ARG A 33 -4.87 -4.23 -22.90
N ARG A 34 -3.78 -3.64 -23.40
CA ARG A 34 -2.42 -4.21 -23.26
C ARG A 34 -1.97 -4.15 -21.80
N THR A 35 -2.13 -3.00 -21.15
CA THR A 35 -1.73 -2.81 -19.74
C THR A 35 -2.51 -3.74 -18.81
N ALA A 36 -3.83 -3.83 -18.98
CA ALA A 36 -4.67 -4.70 -18.17
C ALA A 36 -4.25 -6.18 -18.30
N PHE A 37 -4.07 -6.69 -19.52
CA PHE A 37 -3.69 -8.09 -19.73
C PHE A 37 -2.33 -8.43 -19.12
N LEU A 38 -1.34 -7.54 -19.28
CA LEU A 38 0.01 -7.73 -18.72
C LEU A 38 -0.01 -7.71 -17.19
N LEU A 39 -0.72 -6.77 -16.56
CA LEU A 39 -0.82 -6.69 -15.10
C LEU A 39 -1.61 -7.86 -14.52
N THR A 40 -2.71 -8.28 -15.15
CA THR A 40 -3.45 -9.47 -14.73
C THR A 40 -2.56 -10.72 -14.79
N GLY A 41 -1.83 -10.91 -15.88
CA GLY A 41 -0.88 -12.02 -16.00
C GLY A 41 0.19 -11.97 -14.92
N GLY A 42 0.79 -10.80 -14.68
CA GLY A 42 1.80 -10.61 -13.63
C GLY A 42 1.28 -10.92 -12.23
N ILE A 43 0.08 -10.46 -11.88
CA ILE A 43 -0.53 -10.70 -10.56
C ILE A 43 -0.89 -12.18 -10.37
N LEU A 44 -1.38 -12.86 -11.41
CA LEU A 44 -1.67 -14.30 -11.34
C LEU A 44 -0.38 -15.11 -11.09
N LEU A 45 0.71 -14.77 -11.77
CA LEU A 45 2.02 -15.40 -11.53
C LEU A 45 2.54 -15.12 -10.12
N ALA A 46 2.42 -13.87 -9.65
CA ALA A 46 2.84 -13.47 -8.31
C ALA A 46 1.97 -14.06 -7.19
N GLY A 47 0.69 -14.36 -7.47
CA GLY A 47 -0.23 -14.98 -6.53
C GLY A 47 -0.07 -16.50 -6.40
N MET A 48 0.59 -17.16 -7.36
CA MET A 48 0.86 -18.61 -7.28
C MET A 48 1.62 -19.03 -6.01
N PRO A 49 2.75 -18.42 -5.61
CA PRO A 49 3.45 -18.80 -4.39
C PRO A 49 2.58 -18.60 -3.14
N SER A 50 1.74 -17.57 -3.10
CA SER A 50 0.79 -17.34 -2.00
C SER A 50 -0.27 -18.45 -1.92
N ALA A 51 -0.82 -18.87 -3.06
CA ALA A 51 -1.79 -19.97 -3.11
C ALA A 51 -1.17 -21.33 -2.75
N LEU A 52 0.09 -21.57 -3.15
CA LEU A 52 0.81 -22.81 -2.81
C LEU A 52 1.17 -22.90 -1.32
N SER A 53 1.29 -21.77 -0.63
CA SER A 53 1.68 -21.71 0.79
C SER A 53 0.70 -22.44 1.73
N TYR A 54 -0.58 -22.43 1.38
CA TYR A 54 -1.65 -23.14 2.11
C TYR A 54 -2.04 -24.49 1.49
N SER A 55 -1.38 -24.88 0.40
CA SER A 55 -1.55 -26.20 -0.22
C SER A 55 -0.66 -27.23 0.47
N ALA A 56 -0.80 -28.51 0.08
CA ALA A 56 -0.01 -29.63 0.60
C ALA A 56 1.51 -29.46 0.45
N VAL A 57 1.95 -28.55 -0.43
CA VAL A 57 3.36 -28.21 -0.66
C VAL A 57 3.97 -27.42 0.51
N GLY A 58 3.16 -26.69 1.28
CA GLY A 58 3.61 -25.99 2.49
C GLY A 58 4.72 -24.97 2.24
N PHE A 59 4.65 -24.21 1.14
CA PHE A 59 5.69 -23.25 0.78
C PHE A 59 5.80 -22.14 1.83
N SER A 60 6.92 -22.10 2.55
CA SER A 60 7.22 -21.13 3.61
C SER A 60 8.58 -20.46 3.35
N VAL A 61 8.69 -19.19 3.76
CA VAL A 61 9.92 -18.41 3.69
C VAL A 61 10.28 -18.02 5.13
N GLY A 62 11.40 -18.53 5.62
CA GLY A 62 11.85 -18.25 7.00
C GLY A 62 10.97 -18.84 8.10
N GLY A 63 10.28 -19.96 7.82
CA GLY A 63 9.35 -20.61 8.75
C GLY A 63 7.90 -20.13 8.64
N VAL A 64 7.67 -18.96 8.04
CA VAL A 64 6.33 -18.37 7.91
C VAL A 64 5.77 -18.61 6.51
N ARG A 65 4.46 -18.82 6.41
CA ARG A 65 3.75 -18.94 5.12
C ARG A 65 3.91 -17.68 4.29
N VAL A 66 4.08 -17.84 2.98
CA VAL A 66 4.29 -16.72 2.05
C VAL A 66 3.11 -15.77 2.01
N LEU A 67 1.88 -16.30 2.09
CA LEU A 67 0.69 -15.45 2.13
C LEU A 67 0.65 -14.61 3.41
N ASP A 68 0.96 -15.21 4.57
CA ASP A 68 1.00 -14.51 5.86
C ASP A 68 2.09 -13.45 5.89
N PHE A 69 3.26 -13.75 5.33
CA PHE A 69 4.34 -12.78 5.19
C PHE A 69 3.92 -11.57 4.34
N LEU A 70 3.26 -11.80 3.20
CA LEU A 70 2.80 -10.73 2.31
C LEU A 70 1.67 -9.91 2.93
N ASP A 71 0.74 -10.56 3.64
CA ASP A 71 -0.37 -9.88 4.31
C ASP A 71 0.15 -8.98 5.44
N GLU A 72 1.08 -9.48 6.26
CA GLU A 72 1.65 -8.66 7.33
C GLU A 72 2.49 -7.49 6.80
N THR A 73 3.26 -7.72 5.74
CA THR A 73 4.11 -6.66 5.19
C THR A 73 3.30 -5.62 4.41
N VAL A 74 2.47 -6.03 3.46
CA VAL A 74 1.74 -5.11 2.57
C VAL A 74 0.40 -4.68 3.17
N GLY A 75 -0.36 -5.63 3.71
CA GLY A 75 -1.69 -5.39 4.27
C GLY A 75 -1.66 -4.65 5.61
N SER A 76 -0.88 -5.15 6.57
CA SER A 76 -0.83 -4.57 7.92
C SER A 76 0.05 -3.33 8.02
N ILE A 77 1.24 -3.33 7.40
CA ILE A 77 2.22 -2.23 7.53
C ILE A 77 2.19 -1.30 6.31
N GLY A 78 2.13 -1.85 5.10
CA GLY A 78 2.18 -1.08 3.86
C GLY A 78 0.99 -0.12 3.68
N LEU A 79 -0.24 -0.59 3.95
CA LEU A 79 -1.45 0.22 3.79
C LEU A 79 -1.47 1.47 4.70
N PRO A 80 -1.21 1.39 6.02
CA PRO A 80 -1.14 2.57 6.87
C PRO A 80 -0.04 3.56 6.45
N ILE A 81 1.14 3.08 6.05
CA ILE A 81 2.23 3.94 5.57
C ILE A 81 1.81 4.69 4.29
N ALA A 82 1.23 3.99 3.32
CA ALA A 82 0.74 4.61 2.09
C ALA A 82 -0.37 5.64 2.37
N ALA A 83 -1.28 5.33 3.30
CA ALA A 83 -2.32 6.26 3.74
C ALA A 83 -1.73 7.49 4.46
N LEU A 84 -0.69 7.30 5.26
CA LEU A 84 -0.02 8.40 5.97
C LEU A 84 0.69 9.32 4.98
N LEU A 85 1.43 8.76 4.03
CA LEU A 85 2.10 9.53 2.98
C LEU A 85 1.08 10.33 2.17
N THR A 86 -0.01 9.70 1.71
CA THR A 86 -1.04 10.41 0.95
C THR A 86 -1.71 11.50 1.78
N SER A 87 -2.08 11.22 3.03
CA SER A 87 -2.71 12.21 3.92
C SER A 87 -1.81 13.42 4.20
N VAL A 88 -0.51 13.18 4.45
CA VAL A 88 0.46 14.25 4.69
C VAL A 88 0.70 15.06 3.41
N THR A 89 0.92 14.39 2.27
CA THR A 89 1.12 15.07 0.98
C THR A 89 -0.07 15.95 0.62
N PHE A 90 -1.29 15.42 0.67
CA PHE A 90 -2.48 16.19 0.33
C PHE A 90 -2.75 17.34 1.29
N THR A 91 -2.43 17.21 2.58
CA THR A 91 -2.83 18.23 3.56
C THR A 91 -1.77 19.31 3.81
N TRP A 92 -0.49 18.99 3.62
CA TRP A 92 0.61 19.94 3.84
C TRP A 92 1.09 20.61 2.57
N PHE A 93 1.01 19.94 1.41
CA PHE A 93 1.50 20.53 0.14
C PHE A 93 0.41 21.17 -0.71
N LEU A 94 -0.87 20.83 -0.51
CA LEU A 94 -1.97 21.40 -1.28
C LEU A 94 -2.56 22.63 -0.57
N HIS A 95 -2.82 23.70 -1.32
CA HIS A 95 -3.47 24.90 -0.79
C HIS A 95 -4.88 24.58 -0.30
N ARG A 96 -5.23 25.09 0.89
CA ARG A 96 -6.57 24.90 1.50
C ARG A 96 -7.71 25.31 0.57
N SER A 97 -7.52 26.35 -0.24
CA SER A 97 -8.52 26.82 -1.21
C SER A 97 -8.85 25.79 -2.30
N VAL A 98 -7.90 24.93 -2.67
CA VAL A 98 -8.12 23.84 -3.62
C VAL A 98 -8.87 22.70 -2.95
N LEU A 99 -8.57 22.39 -1.69
CA LEU A 99 -9.31 21.38 -0.92
C LEU A 99 -10.78 21.79 -0.70
N GLU A 100 -11.00 23.06 -0.37
CA GLU A 100 -12.35 23.61 -0.17
C GLU A 100 -13.17 23.64 -1.46
N SER A 101 -12.53 23.82 -2.62
CA SER A 101 -13.25 23.79 -3.91
C SER A 101 -13.64 22.38 -4.35
N GLN A 102 -12.94 21.34 -3.88
CA GLN A 102 -13.34 19.93 -4.11
C GLN A 102 -14.43 19.46 -3.15
N ILE A 103 -14.52 20.05 -1.95
CA ILE A 103 -15.56 19.76 -0.97
C ILE A 103 -16.72 20.72 -1.23
N ASP A 104 -17.43 20.45 -2.32
CA ASP A 104 -18.68 21.06 -2.80
C ASP A 104 -19.19 22.27 -2.00
N GLY A 105 -18.73 23.47 -2.36
CA GLY A 105 -19.32 24.83 -2.20
C GLY A 105 -19.89 25.30 -0.84
N THR A 106 -20.07 24.42 0.13
CA THR A 106 -20.76 24.66 1.39
C THR A 106 -19.72 24.73 2.49
N GLN A 107 -19.60 25.91 3.09
CA GLN A 107 -18.60 26.20 4.13
C GLN A 107 -18.78 25.35 5.41
N GLY A 108 -19.91 24.65 5.56
CA GLY A 108 -20.23 23.81 6.71
C GLY A 108 -19.38 22.54 6.80
N PRO A 109 -19.51 21.58 5.85
CA PRO A 109 -18.79 20.31 5.90
C PRO A 109 -17.27 20.47 5.75
N ALA A 110 -16.79 21.43 4.95
CA ALA A 110 -15.36 21.67 4.77
C ALA A 110 -14.64 22.03 6.08
N ARG A 111 -15.30 22.78 6.98
CA ARG A 111 -14.73 23.14 8.30
C ARG A 111 -14.50 21.95 9.22
N ILE A 112 -15.23 20.85 9.03
CA ILE A 112 -15.09 19.62 9.83
C ILE A 112 -14.13 18.64 9.14
N VAL A 113 -14.24 18.49 7.82
CA VAL A 113 -13.43 17.55 7.04
C VAL A 113 -11.96 17.98 7.02
N LEU A 114 -11.65 19.27 6.88
CA LEU A 114 -10.27 19.77 6.84
C LEU A 114 -9.44 19.47 8.10
N PRO A 115 -9.89 19.78 9.33
CA PRO A 115 -9.13 19.43 10.53
C PRO A 115 -9.08 17.91 10.75
N LEU A 116 -10.12 17.18 10.33
CA LEU A 116 -10.14 15.72 10.41
C LEU A 116 -9.04 15.12 9.53
N CYS A 117 -8.92 15.56 8.27
CA CYS A 117 -7.87 15.11 7.36
C CYS A 117 -6.46 15.59 7.76
N LYS A 118 -6.36 16.76 8.40
CA LYS A 118 -5.05 17.32 8.80
C LYS A 118 -4.48 16.73 10.08
N TYR A 119 -5.32 16.46 11.06
CA TYR A 119 -4.88 16.11 12.41
C TYR A 119 -5.34 14.71 12.82
N VAL A 120 -6.62 14.38 12.62
CA VAL A 120 -7.18 13.13 13.14
C VAL A 120 -6.71 11.93 12.32
N ILE A 121 -6.79 12.00 10.99
CA ILE A 121 -6.38 10.89 10.11
C ILE A 121 -4.87 10.57 10.28
N PRO A 122 -3.94 11.55 10.19
CA PRO A 122 -2.52 11.27 10.44
C PRO A 122 -2.25 10.79 11.86
N ALA A 123 -2.91 11.34 12.88
CA ALA A 123 -2.71 10.90 14.26
C ALA A 123 -3.11 9.43 14.45
N VAL A 124 -4.28 9.01 13.93
CA VAL A 124 -4.74 7.61 14.01
C VAL A 124 -3.83 6.69 13.21
N LEU A 125 -3.34 7.11 12.04
CA LEU A 125 -2.41 6.31 11.25
C LEU A 125 -1.05 6.17 11.94
N ILE A 126 -0.54 7.24 12.57
CA ILE A 126 0.70 7.20 13.36
C ILE A 126 0.52 6.28 14.57
N THR A 127 -0.57 6.41 15.32
CA THR A 127 -0.78 5.58 16.53
C THR A 127 -0.96 4.11 16.18
N THR A 128 -1.73 3.79 15.14
CA THR A 128 -1.90 2.40 14.69
C THR A 128 -0.60 1.80 14.16
N THR A 129 0.15 2.54 13.35
CA THR A 129 1.46 2.09 12.84
C THR A 129 2.48 1.93 13.97
N ALA A 130 2.53 2.89 14.91
CA ALA A 130 3.42 2.83 16.07
C ALA A 130 3.04 1.69 17.02
N ALA A 131 1.75 1.46 17.27
CA ALA A 131 1.27 0.35 18.08
C ALA A 131 1.66 -1.00 17.45
N ARG A 132 1.54 -1.13 16.12
CA ARG A 132 1.97 -2.34 15.39
C ARG A 132 3.48 -2.54 15.49
N LEU A 133 4.27 -1.48 15.30
CA LEU A 133 5.72 -1.52 15.42
C LEU A 133 6.16 -1.90 16.84
N LEU A 134 5.51 -1.34 17.86
CA LEU A 134 5.77 -1.68 19.27
C LEU A 134 5.34 -3.11 19.61
N SER A 135 4.23 -3.60 19.05
CA SER A 135 3.80 -4.99 19.25
C SER A 135 4.67 -6.02 18.52
N GLY A 136 5.42 -5.58 17.50
CA GLY A 136 6.45 -6.38 16.83
C GLY A 136 7.80 -6.42 17.55
N VAL A 137 7.98 -5.59 18.60
CA VAL A 137 9.16 -5.66 19.48
C VAL A 137 8.87 -6.73 20.53
N ASP A 138 9.46 -7.90 20.33
CA ASP A 138 9.40 -9.08 21.20
C ASP A 138 9.43 -8.70 22.70
N ILE A 139 8.28 -8.82 23.39
CA ILE A 139 8.30 -8.97 24.84
C ILE A 139 8.68 -10.44 25.09
N PRO A 140 9.81 -10.74 25.76
CA PRO A 140 10.33 -12.10 25.91
C PRO A 140 9.39 -13.09 26.63
N ALA A 141 8.26 -12.63 27.18
CA ALA A 141 7.27 -13.44 27.89
C ALA A 141 6.30 -14.22 26.98
N THR A 142 6.21 -13.93 25.67
CA THR A 142 5.23 -14.57 24.76
C THR A 142 5.76 -15.82 24.03
N ARG A 143 7.03 -16.20 24.22
CA ARG A 143 7.64 -17.41 23.60
C ARG A 143 7.09 -18.75 24.08
N LEU A 144 6.17 -18.76 25.06
CA LEU A 144 5.68 -20.00 25.69
C LEU A 144 4.32 -20.49 25.15
N ILE A 145 3.75 -19.82 24.15
CA ILE A 145 2.45 -20.21 23.56
C ILE A 145 2.71 -20.91 22.21
N PRO A 146 2.46 -22.24 22.10
CA PRO A 146 2.59 -22.95 20.83
C PRO A 146 1.48 -22.50 19.88
N GLY A 147 1.84 -22.06 18.67
CA GLY A 147 0.89 -21.73 17.60
C GLY A 147 0.87 -20.27 17.16
N THR A 148 1.59 -19.37 17.84
CA THR A 148 1.86 -18.03 17.31
C THR A 148 3.21 -18.04 16.61
N GLU A 149 3.22 -18.27 15.30
CA GLU A 149 4.36 -17.91 14.45
C GLU A 149 4.45 -16.38 14.40
N PHE A 150 4.99 -15.80 15.47
CA PHE A 150 5.39 -14.40 15.47
C PHE A 150 6.45 -14.25 14.38
N ILE A 151 6.09 -13.56 13.30
CA ILE A 151 7.04 -13.04 12.32
C ILE A 151 8.04 -12.21 13.12
N GLY A 152 9.24 -12.76 13.34
CA GLY A 152 10.23 -12.11 14.19
C GLY A 152 10.47 -10.67 13.72
N SER A 153 10.88 -9.80 14.65
CA SER A 153 11.27 -8.41 14.38
C SER A 153 12.18 -8.22 13.15
N LEU A 154 13.00 -9.24 12.84
CA LEU A 154 13.84 -9.33 11.63
C LEU A 154 13.05 -9.48 10.32
N ALA A 155 11.95 -10.24 10.31
CA ALA A 155 11.11 -10.44 9.12
C ALA A 155 10.17 -9.25 8.87
N GLN A 156 9.68 -8.57 9.92
CA GLN A 156 9.01 -7.28 9.79
C GLN A 156 9.98 -6.19 9.27
N GLY A 157 11.22 -6.15 9.80
CA GLY A 157 12.27 -5.26 9.30
C GLY A 157 12.65 -5.54 7.84
N ALA A 158 12.80 -6.80 7.47
CA ALA A 158 13.05 -7.21 6.09
C ALA A 158 11.89 -6.85 5.16
N GLY A 159 10.65 -7.00 5.62
CA GLY A 159 9.45 -6.61 4.89
C GLY A 159 9.38 -5.13 4.55
N ILE A 160 9.65 -4.26 5.53
CA ILE A 160 9.73 -2.80 5.32
C ILE A 160 10.84 -2.47 4.31
N LEU A 161 12.00 -3.13 4.43
CA LEU A 161 13.13 -2.93 3.54
C LEU A 161 12.82 -3.39 2.10
N VAL A 162 12.08 -4.48 1.95
CA VAL A 162 11.58 -4.98 0.65
C VAL A 162 10.56 -4.02 0.04
N ILE A 163 9.61 -3.49 0.83
CA ILE A 163 8.64 -2.49 0.36
C ILE A 163 9.35 -1.22 -0.09
N LEU A 164 10.31 -0.72 0.70
CA LEU A 164 11.11 0.44 0.33
C LEU A 164 11.96 0.17 -0.92
N ALA A 165 12.59 -1.01 -1.02
CA ALA A 165 13.37 -1.39 -2.19
C ALA A 165 12.51 -1.58 -3.44
N LEU A 166 11.29 -2.12 -3.31
CA LEU A 166 10.33 -2.24 -4.40
C LEU A 166 9.80 -0.88 -4.83
N LEU A 167 9.45 0.00 -3.88
CA LEU A 167 9.03 1.36 -4.20
C LEU A 167 10.16 2.13 -4.89
N LEU A 168 11.38 2.09 -4.36
CA LEU A 168 12.55 2.72 -4.96
C LEU A 168 12.90 2.09 -6.31
N GLY A 169 12.77 0.77 -6.45
CA GLY A 169 13.00 0.04 -7.70
C GLY A 169 11.97 0.37 -8.76
N ILE A 170 10.69 0.48 -8.38
CA ILE A 170 9.60 0.92 -9.26
C ILE A 170 9.82 2.37 -9.67
N ILE A 171 10.10 3.27 -8.72
CA ILE A 171 10.42 4.67 -9.00
C ILE A 171 11.65 4.77 -9.92
N ALA A 172 12.72 4.04 -9.65
CA ALA A 172 13.94 4.03 -10.46
C ALA A 172 13.70 3.43 -11.85
N LEU A 173 12.90 2.36 -11.96
CA LEU A 173 12.49 1.76 -13.23
C LEU A 173 11.65 2.76 -14.04
N PHE A 174 10.73 3.48 -13.41
CA PHE A 174 9.96 4.55 -14.05
C PHE A 174 10.86 5.73 -14.46
N CYS A 175 11.81 6.15 -13.62
CA CYS A 175 12.82 7.17 -13.93
C CYS A 175 13.82 6.72 -15.01
N ARG A 176 14.00 5.41 -15.21
CA ARG A 176 14.88 4.85 -16.24
C ARG A 176 14.15 4.66 -17.57
N LEU A 177 12.85 4.34 -17.52
CA LEU A 177 11.97 4.20 -18.69
C LEU A 177 11.54 5.54 -19.29
N ARG A 178 11.63 6.65 -18.55
CA ARG A 178 11.57 8.00 -19.12
C ARG A 178 12.74 8.82 -18.61
N HIS A 179 13.49 9.46 -19.51
CA HIS A 179 14.34 10.61 -19.17
C HIS A 179 13.60 11.53 -18.19
N CYS A 180 13.96 11.49 -16.91
CA CYS A 180 13.48 12.45 -15.92
C CYS A 180 14.01 13.83 -16.31
N ARG A 181 13.25 14.58 -17.11
CA ARG A 181 13.15 16.01 -16.86
C ARG A 181 12.34 16.14 -15.58
N ILE A 182 13.04 16.15 -14.46
CA ILE A 182 12.53 16.79 -13.26
C ILE A 182 12.10 18.19 -13.74
N PRO A 183 10.81 18.57 -13.70
CA PRO A 183 10.44 19.90 -14.10
C PRO A 183 11.19 20.88 -13.19
N LEU A 184 11.98 21.75 -13.81
CA LEU A 184 12.83 22.76 -13.15
C LEU A 184 12.07 23.70 -12.19
N TRP A 185 10.74 23.60 -12.13
CA TRP A 185 9.87 24.34 -11.24
C TRP A 185 10.01 23.98 -9.75
N LEU A 186 10.68 22.87 -9.41
CA LEU A 186 11.04 22.53 -8.02
C LEU A 186 12.29 23.27 -7.48
N MET A 187 12.98 24.07 -8.32
CA MET A 187 14.13 24.89 -7.91
C MET A 187 13.85 26.40 -7.87
N GLY A 188 12.59 26.81 -8.09
CA GLY A 188 12.18 28.22 -8.14
C GLY A 188 11.16 28.59 -7.08
N TRP A 189 11.51 28.42 -5.80
CA TRP A 189 10.84 29.13 -4.70
C TRP A 189 11.80 30.22 -4.20
N ARG A 190 11.72 31.38 -4.83
CA ARG A 190 12.03 32.69 -4.24
C ARG A 190 10.80 33.56 -4.40
#